data_AF-A0A8T7F6Q6-F1
#
_entry.id   AF-A0A8T7F6Q6-F1
#
_cell.length_a   1.000
_cell.length_b   1.000
_cell.length_c   1.000
_cell.angle_alpha   90.00
_cell.angle_beta   90.00
_cell.angle_gamma   90.00
#
_symmetry.space_group_name_H-M   'P 1'
#
loop_
_entity.id
_entity.type
_entity.pdbx_description
1 polymer ?
#
loop_
_entity_poly.entity_id
_entity_poly.type
_entity_poly.pdbx_seq_one_letter_code
_entity_poly.pdbx_strand_id
1 'polypeptide(L)'
;MKLEVLLQGVNAPNPETRLNVVRVLGMVEETRALSVLGERFKVETDATVKQAIQWAGKKIHQASQSGYSTINEIFRFFGIDREIANLVDPREEELMRRMQASMDNALIKSQQDAASRRMTTAAALGVGATLIAGPLTGGMLMGTAMSGSASDIASSNMGGPRREELSSKRTPPPIPSDVNITIWVRRLLEDPNRENRKNAAIELANFNNPLALPHLATALLNDMDPMVREAAERYGKVLYWKMIYWEMEQDGTLEQEFKVRAKAAGKDFAEQAKLSETGPLSPSKSEPPPMPQASHADIAQILAKAEAERAKRKKR
;
A
#
# COMPACT_ATOMS: atom_id res chain seq x y z
N MET A 1 -2.82 -12.52 -17.80
CA MET A 1 -3.04 -13.98 -17.76
C MET A 1 -3.74 -14.25 -16.46
N LYS A 2 -4.97 -14.76 -16.51
CA LYS A 2 -5.81 -15.01 -15.33
C LYS A 2 -5.40 -16.29 -14.62
N LEU A 3 -5.61 -16.38 -13.30
CA LEU A 3 -5.33 -17.62 -12.56
C LEU A 3 -6.09 -18.81 -13.16
N GLU A 4 -7.37 -18.64 -13.46
CA GLU A 4 -8.23 -19.70 -13.99
C GLU A 4 -7.69 -20.21 -15.33
N VAL A 5 -7.13 -19.31 -16.14
CA VAL A 5 -6.49 -19.67 -17.41
C VAL A 5 -5.24 -20.51 -17.17
N LEU A 6 -4.44 -20.20 -16.15
CA LEU A 6 -3.32 -21.05 -15.74
C LEU A 6 -3.79 -22.41 -15.25
N LEU A 7 -4.78 -22.47 -14.36
CA LEU A 7 -5.29 -23.73 -13.82
C LEU A 7 -5.91 -24.61 -14.91
N GLN A 8 -6.67 -24.01 -15.84
CA GLN A 8 -7.21 -24.71 -17.01
C GLN A 8 -6.09 -25.17 -17.96
N GLY A 9 -5.04 -24.36 -18.12
CA GLY A 9 -3.88 -24.65 -18.95
C GLY A 9 -3.12 -25.91 -18.56
N VAL A 10 -3.22 -26.36 -17.30
CA VAL A 10 -2.66 -27.65 -16.84
C VAL A 10 -3.28 -28.83 -17.60
N ASN A 11 -4.51 -28.68 -18.08
CA ASN A 11 -5.24 -29.70 -18.85
C ASN A 11 -5.27 -29.42 -20.37
N ALA A 12 -4.46 -28.48 -20.86
CA ALA A 12 -4.40 -28.17 -22.29
C ALA A 12 -4.03 -29.42 -23.12
N PRO A 13 -4.59 -29.59 -24.32
CA PRO A 13 -4.29 -30.76 -25.17
C PRO A 13 -2.82 -30.80 -25.61
N ASN A 14 -2.22 -29.63 -25.89
CA ASN A 14 -0.82 -29.50 -26.27
C ASN A 14 0.11 -29.69 -25.04
N PRO A 15 1.03 -30.68 -25.07
CA PRO A 15 2.02 -30.88 -24.00
C PRO A 15 2.89 -29.67 -23.71
N GLU A 16 3.25 -28.89 -24.74
CA GLU A 16 4.08 -27.69 -24.57
C GLU A 16 3.36 -26.61 -23.75
N THR A 17 2.06 -26.41 -24.00
CA THR A 17 1.23 -25.49 -23.21
C THR A 17 1.16 -25.94 -21.77
N ARG A 18 0.94 -27.24 -21.51
CA ARG A 18 0.94 -27.78 -20.14
C ARG A 18 2.29 -27.57 -19.45
N LEU A 19 3.38 -27.86 -20.15
CA LEU A 19 4.74 -27.69 -19.63
C LEU A 19 4.97 -26.23 -19.21
N ASN A 20 4.66 -25.27 -20.08
CA ASN A 20 4.83 -23.85 -19.79
C ASN A 20 3.99 -23.41 -18.59
N VAL A 21 2.73 -23.83 -18.52
CA VAL A 21 1.84 -23.53 -17.39
C VAL A 21 2.38 -24.10 -16.08
N VAL A 22 2.76 -25.38 -16.06
CA VAL A 22 3.29 -26.05 -14.87
C VAL A 22 4.57 -25.39 -14.37
N ARG A 23 5.44 -24.96 -15.29
CA ARG A 23 6.66 -24.20 -14.96
C ARG A 23 6.33 -22.87 -14.30
N VAL A 24 5.36 -22.13 -14.84
CA VAL A 24 4.88 -20.87 -14.24
C VAL A 24 4.32 -21.12 -12.85
N LEU A 25 3.41 -22.09 -12.69
CA LEU A 25 2.80 -22.41 -11.39
C LEU A 25 3.84 -22.79 -10.33
N GLY A 26 4.86 -23.58 -10.70
CA GLY A 26 5.96 -23.93 -9.80
C GLY A 26 6.89 -22.76 -9.49
N MET A 27 7.15 -21.86 -10.45
CA MET A 27 7.94 -20.65 -10.24
C MET A 27 7.27 -19.71 -9.24
N VAL A 28 5.95 -19.52 -9.36
CA VAL A 28 5.19 -18.57 -8.54
C VAL A 28 4.65 -19.18 -7.24
N GLU A 29 4.91 -20.47 -7.00
CA GLU A 29 4.49 -21.20 -5.81
C GLU A 29 2.97 -21.13 -5.54
N GLU A 30 2.16 -21.17 -6.61
CA GLU A 30 0.69 -21.04 -6.50
C GLU A 30 0.07 -22.26 -5.78
N THR A 31 -0.26 -22.08 -4.50
CA THR A 31 -0.74 -23.18 -3.64
C THR A 31 -2.09 -23.74 -4.07
N ARG A 32 -2.94 -22.94 -4.73
CA ARG A 32 -4.22 -23.41 -5.29
C ARG A 32 -4.04 -24.43 -6.43
N ALA A 33 -2.86 -24.50 -7.03
CA ALA A 33 -2.58 -25.45 -8.10
C ALA A 33 -2.31 -26.89 -7.62
N LEU A 34 -2.06 -27.13 -6.32
CA LEU A 34 -1.67 -28.46 -5.81
C LEU A 34 -2.66 -29.57 -6.20
N SER A 35 -3.96 -29.32 -6.03
CA SER A 35 -4.99 -30.32 -6.37
C SER A 35 -5.01 -30.62 -7.87
N VAL A 36 -5.03 -29.57 -8.71
CA VAL A 36 -5.07 -29.72 -10.18
C VAL A 36 -3.81 -30.42 -10.71
N LEU A 37 -2.64 -30.08 -10.18
CA LEU A 37 -1.38 -30.75 -10.52
C LEU A 37 -1.38 -32.22 -10.10
N GLY A 38 -1.92 -32.53 -8.92
CA GLY A 38 -2.07 -33.90 -8.43
C GLY A 38 -2.97 -34.76 -9.31
N GLU A 39 -4.12 -34.23 -9.74
CA GLU A 39 -5.00 -34.94 -10.68
C GLU A 39 -4.36 -35.11 -12.05
N ARG A 40 -3.69 -34.07 -12.58
CA ARG A 40 -2.99 -34.15 -13.86
C ARG A 40 -1.86 -35.18 -13.84
N PHE A 41 -1.11 -35.26 -12.73
CA PHE A 41 0.02 -36.19 -12.60
C PHE A 41 -0.40 -37.67 -12.80
N LYS A 42 -1.60 -38.05 -12.38
CA LYS A 42 -2.13 -39.43 -12.48
C LYS A 42 -2.33 -39.86 -13.94
N VAL A 43 -2.71 -38.92 -14.80
CA VAL A 43 -3.08 -39.18 -16.20
C VAL A 43 -2.07 -38.65 -17.21
N GLU A 44 -1.03 -37.93 -16.77
CA GLU A 44 -0.02 -37.38 -17.68
C GLU A 44 0.85 -38.48 -18.30
N THR A 45 0.86 -38.49 -19.64
CA THR A 45 1.61 -39.42 -20.47
C THR A 45 2.97 -38.87 -20.89
N ASP A 46 3.09 -37.55 -21.04
CA ASP A 46 4.35 -36.92 -21.45
C ASP A 46 5.36 -36.90 -20.29
N ALA A 47 6.53 -37.50 -20.51
CA ALA A 47 7.55 -37.64 -19.47
C ALA A 47 8.10 -36.29 -18.99
N THR A 48 8.27 -35.33 -19.90
CA THR A 48 8.81 -33.99 -19.58
C THR A 48 7.81 -33.19 -18.76
N VAL A 49 6.53 -33.21 -19.15
CA VAL A 49 5.45 -32.57 -18.38
C VAL A 49 5.31 -33.24 -17.01
N LYS A 50 5.40 -34.57 -16.95
CA LYS A 50 5.31 -35.32 -15.69
C LYS A 50 6.42 -34.96 -14.71
N GLN A 51 7.66 -34.83 -15.19
CA GLN A 51 8.79 -34.35 -14.37
C GLN A 51 8.58 -32.90 -13.91
N ALA A 52 8.09 -32.02 -14.78
CA ALA A 52 7.78 -30.64 -14.42
C ALA A 52 6.68 -30.57 -13.34
N ILE A 53 5.65 -31.43 -13.42
CA ILE A 53 4.59 -31.50 -12.40
C ILE A 53 5.17 -31.95 -11.05
N GLN A 54 6.08 -32.94 -11.03
CA GLN A 54 6.75 -33.36 -9.79
C GLN A 54 7.57 -32.23 -9.17
N TRP A 55 8.35 -31.53 -9.98
CA TRP A 55 9.14 -30.38 -9.54
C TRP A 55 8.24 -29.28 -8.95
N ALA A 56 7.21 -28.86 -9.70
CA ALA A 56 6.27 -27.82 -9.28
C ALA A 56 5.52 -28.24 -8.01
N GLY A 57 5.01 -29.47 -7.98
CA GLY A 57 4.29 -30.02 -6.82
C GLY A 57 5.15 -30.04 -5.56
N LYS A 58 6.40 -30.48 -5.64
CA LYS A 58 7.33 -30.45 -4.49
C LYS A 58 7.57 -29.02 -3.99
N LYS A 59 7.85 -28.09 -4.91
CA LYS A 59 8.12 -26.68 -4.59
C LYS A 59 6.91 -25.99 -3.96
N ILE A 60 5.73 -26.13 -4.57
CA ILE A 60 4.48 -25.56 -4.05
C ILE A 60 4.10 -26.20 -2.71
N HIS A 61 4.27 -27.51 -2.54
CA HIS A 61 3.98 -28.17 -1.27
C HIS A 61 4.90 -27.66 -0.16
N GLN A 62 6.21 -27.50 -0.43
CA GLN A 62 7.15 -26.92 0.53
C GLN A 62 6.77 -25.50 0.91
N ALA A 63 6.40 -24.65 -0.06
CA ALA A 63 5.93 -23.30 0.21
C ALA A 63 4.68 -23.32 1.10
N SER A 64 3.69 -24.17 0.78
CA SER A 64 2.48 -24.34 1.59
C SER A 64 2.79 -24.79 3.02
N GLN A 65 3.74 -25.69 3.24
CA GLN A 65 4.16 -26.13 4.58
C GLN A 65 4.82 -25.00 5.39
N SER A 66 5.48 -24.06 4.72
CA SER A 66 5.99 -22.84 5.37
C SER A 66 4.94 -21.75 5.64
N GLY A 67 3.66 -22.01 5.35
CA GLY A 67 2.58 -21.03 5.50
C GLY A 67 2.50 -20.00 4.39
N TYR A 68 3.18 -20.23 3.26
CA TYR A 68 3.09 -19.37 2.09
C TYR A 68 1.68 -19.42 1.49
N SER A 69 1.17 -18.26 1.09
CA SER A 69 -0.04 -18.11 0.28
C SER A 69 0.13 -16.92 -0.63
N THR A 70 -0.23 -17.07 -1.91
CA THR A 70 -0.19 -15.99 -2.90
C THR A 70 -0.99 -14.77 -2.43
N ILE A 71 -2.16 -14.97 -1.79
CA ILE A 71 -2.99 -13.86 -1.28
C ILE A 71 -2.27 -13.14 -0.14
N ASN A 72 -1.63 -13.87 0.78
CA ASN A 72 -0.86 -13.25 1.88
C ASN A 72 0.29 -12.41 1.33
N GLU A 73 0.99 -12.91 0.32
CA GLU A 73 2.08 -12.17 -0.32
C GLU A 73 1.61 -10.92 -1.05
N ILE A 74 0.47 -10.98 -1.75
CA ILE A 74 -0.14 -9.80 -2.38
C ILE A 74 -0.46 -8.74 -1.32
N PHE A 75 -1.09 -9.14 -0.21
CA PHE A 75 -1.46 -8.22 0.86
C PHE A 75 -0.24 -7.57 1.52
N ARG A 76 0.81 -8.36 1.75
CA ARG A 76 2.09 -7.88 2.27
C ARG A 76 2.80 -6.95 1.28
N PHE A 77 2.92 -7.36 0.02
CA PHE A 77 3.69 -6.67 -1.01
C PHE A 77 3.09 -5.32 -1.40
N PHE A 78 1.76 -5.23 -1.50
CA PHE A 78 1.06 -3.99 -1.86
C PHE A 78 0.65 -3.14 -0.65
N GLY A 79 1.08 -3.50 0.56
CA GLY A 79 0.83 -2.73 1.77
C GLY A 79 -0.62 -2.76 2.27
N ILE A 80 -1.41 -3.75 1.84
CA ILE A 80 -2.82 -3.88 2.25
C ILE A 80 -2.92 -4.27 3.72
N ASP A 81 -2.06 -5.15 4.22
CA ASP A 81 -2.04 -5.50 5.66
C ASP A 81 -1.75 -4.26 6.53
N ARG A 82 -0.89 -3.35 6.04
CA ARG A 82 -0.60 -2.07 6.70
C ARG A 82 -1.80 -1.12 6.65
N GLU A 83 -2.48 -1.05 5.51
CA GLU A 83 -3.73 -0.29 5.39
C GLU A 83 -4.76 -0.79 6.41
N ILE A 84 -4.96 -2.10 6.51
CA ILE A 84 -5.86 -2.72 7.50
C ILE A 84 -5.45 -2.38 8.93
N ALA A 85 -4.16 -2.51 9.26
CA ALA A 85 -3.65 -2.20 10.60
C ALA A 85 -3.87 -0.73 11.00
N ASN A 86 -3.80 0.18 10.02
CA ASN A 86 -4.00 1.61 10.21
C ASN A 86 -5.47 2.06 10.11
N LEU A 87 -6.42 1.15 9.88
CA LEU A 87 -7.84 1.48 9.95
C LEU A 87 -8.15 1.96 11.38
N VAL A 88 -8.63 3.19 11.49
CA VAL A 88 -9.12 3.72 12.76
C VAL A 88 -10.35 2.92 13.16
N ASP A 89 -10.36 2.38 14.37
CA ASP A 89 -11.55 1.72 14.90
C ASP A 89 -12.60 2.82 15.20
N PRO A 90 -13.83 2.73 14.68
CA PRO A 90 -14.88 3.71 14.97
C PRO A 90 -15.09 3.94 16.48
N ARG A 91 -14.87 2.90 17.29
CA ARG A 91 -14.98 2.98 18.75
C ARG A 91 -13.85 3.81 19.34
N GLU A 92 -12.65 3.68 18.78
CA GLU A 92 -11.50 4.49 19.15
C GLU A 92 -11.70 5.94 18.72
N GLU A 93 -12.26 6.18 17.53
CA GLU A 93 -12.59 7.53 17.05
C GLU A 93 -13.62 8.22 17.96
N GLU A 94 -14.70 7.53 18.32
CA GLU A 94 -15.71 8.07 19.24
C GLU A 94 -15.12 8.28 20.65
N LEU A 95 -14.24 7.41 21.14
CA LEU A 95 -13.53 7.60 22.39
C LEU A 95 -12.63 8.85 22.34
N MET A 96 -11.86 9.02 21.26
CA MET A 96 -11.03 10.21 21.06
C MET A 96 -11.88 11.48 20.99
N ARG A 97 -13.03 11.42 20.29
CA ARG A 97 -13.97 12.54 20.20
C ARG A 97 -14.54 12.91 21.58
N ARG A 98 -14.91 11.92 22.40
CA ARG A 98 -15.37 12.13 23.78
C ARG A 98 -14.27 12.71 24.66
N MET A 99 -13.04 12.20 24.53
CA MET A 99 -11.88 12.70 25.28
C MET A 99 -11.59 14.16 24.92
N GLN A 100 -11.58 14.50 23.62
CA GLN A 100 -11.42 15.86 23.14
C GLN A 100 -12.52 16.80 23.66
N ALA A 101 -13.79 16.41 23.55
CA ALA A 101 -14.90 17.19 24.08
C ALA A 101 -14.81 17.38 25.61
N SER A 102 -14.32 16.38 26.34
CA SER A 102 -14.12 16.49 27.79
C SER A 102 -13.00 17.47 28.16
N MET A 103 -11.91 17.49 27.40
CA MET A 103 -10.79 18.41 27.59
C MET A 103 -11.21 19.85 27.26
N ASP A 104 -11.94 20.06 26.17
CA ASP A 104 -12.46 21.36 25.78
C ASP A 104 -13.40 21.92 26.85
N ASN A 105 -14.31 21.08 27.37
CA ASN A 105 -15.20 21.46 28.48
C ASN A 105 -14.42 21.79 29.77
N ALA A 106 -13.35 21.03 30.08
CA ALA A 106 -12.50 21.30 31.23
C ALA A 106 -11.73 22.63 31.08
N LEU A 107 -11.25 22.95 29.87
CA LEU A 107 -10.59 24.22 29.58
C LEU A 107 -11.56 25.40 29.71
N ILE A 108 -12.77 25.28 29.18
CA ILE A 108 -13.81 26.31 29.32
C ILE A 108 -14.14 26.56 30.80
N LYS A 109 -14.33 25.49 31.57
CA LYS A 109 -14.63 25.58 33.01
C LYS A 109 -13.47 26.26 33.77
N SER A 110 -12.23 25.89 33.49
CA SER A 110 -11.04 26.51 34.09
C SER A 110 -10.94 28.00 33.77
N GLN A 111 -11.22 28.40 32.52
CA GLN A 111 -11.23 29.81 32.13
C GLN A 111 -12.32 30.62 32.86
N GLN A 112 -13.51 30.04 33.01
CA GLN A 112 -14.61 30.66 33.77
C GLN A 112 -14.29 30.80 35.26
N ASP A 113 -13.68 29.77 35.86
CA ASP A 113 -13.25 29.81 37.26
C ASP A 113 -12.13 30.84 37.49
N ALA A 114 -11.21 30.99 36.53
CA ALA A 114 -10.18 32.02 36.59
C ALA A 114 -10.77 33.44 36.42
N ALA A 115 -11.74 33.62 35.53
CA ALA A 115 -12.43 34.89 35.32
C ALA A 115 -13.26 35.30 36.56
N SER A 116 -14.01 34.37 37.16
CA SER A 116 -14.82 34.63 38.36
C SER A 116 -13.95 35.00 39.56
N ARG A 117 -12.79 34.34 39.73
CA ARG A 117 -11.80 34.69 40.77
C ARG A 117 -11.22 36.08 40.60
N ARG A 118 -10.94 36.52 39.37
CA ARG A 118 -10.49 37.90 39.10
C ARG A 118 -11.56 38.93 39.44
N MET A 119 -12.83 38.61 39.19
CA MET A 119 -13.95 39.50 39.51
C MET A 119 -14.19 39.59 41.02
N THR A 120 -14.03 38.49 41.76
CA THR A 120 -14.17 38.46 43.22
C THR A 120 -13.00 39.13 43.94
N THR A 121 -11.75 39.02 43.48
CA THR A 121 -10.65 39.82 44.03
C THR A 121 -10.77 41.30 43.71
N ALA A 122 -11.34 41.67 42.56
CA ALA A 122 -11.67 43.06 42.24
C ALA A 122 -12.82 43.63 43.09
N ALA A 123 -13.75 42.79 43.55
CA ALA A 123 -14.87 43.21 44.39
C ALA A 123 -14.55 43.22 45.90
N ALA A 124 -13.65 42.34 46.37
CA ALA A 124 -13.21 42.31 47.77
C ALA A 124 -12.17 43.41 48.10
N LEU A 125 -11.53 43.98 47.09
CA LEU A 125 -10.84 45.27 47.19
C LEU A 125 -11.82 46.38 46.85
N GLY A 126 -12.73 46.66 47.79
CA GLY A 126 -13.60 47.83 47.70
C GLY A 126 -12.77 49.08 47.35
N VAL A 127 -13.26 49.84 46.37
CA VAL A 127 -13.05 51.29 46.18
C VAL A 127 -11.71 51.82 46.74
N GLY A 128 -10.67 51.83 45.91
CA GLY A 128 -9.55 52.77 46.05
C GLY A 128 -8.18 52.16 46.31
N ALA A 129 -7.37 52.00 45.26
CA ALA A 129 -5.91 52.15 45.25
C ALA A 129 -5.40 51.78 43.84
N THR A 130 -5.25 52.77 42.97
CA THR A 130 -3.95 53.31 42.50
C THR A 130 -3.16 52.42 41.53
N LEU A 131 -2.97 52.99 40.35
CA LEU A 131 -1.90 52.72 39.40
C LEU A 131 -0.57 52.39 40.12
N ILE A 132 -0.06 51.18 39.95
CA ILE A 132 1.36 50.90 40.16
C ILE A 132 1.91 50.26 38.90
N ALA A 133 2.54 51.11 38.10
CA ALA A 133 3.55 50.74 37.14
C ALA A 133 4.75 50.13 37.88
N GLY A 134 5.31 49.03 37.39
CA GLY A 134 6.58 48.52 37.92
C GLY A 134 6.98 47.13 37.41
N PRO A 135 8.16 46.95 36.79
CA PRO A 135 8.61 45.72 36.14
C PRO A 135 9.43 44.82 37.09
N LEU A 136 9.25 43.50 37.06
CA LEU A 136 10.21 42.51 37.60
C LEU A 136 10.18 41.26 36.71
N THR A 137 11.12 41.00 35.79
CA THR A 137 12.45 40.37 35.96
C THR A 137 12.51 39.14 36.88
N GLY A 138 12.99 38.02 36.29
CA GLY A 138 13.43 36.78 36.95
C GLY A 138 12.38 35.67 36.87
N GLY A 139 12.57 34.53 36.19
CA GLY A 139 13.77 33.74 35.94
C GLY A 139 13.54 32.34 36.52
N MET A 140 14.07 31.29 35.86
CA MET A 140 14.14 29.87 36.26
C MET A 140 12.92 28.97 35.88
N LEU A 141 13.04 27.73 35.38
CA LEU A 141 14.16 26.78 35.21
C LEU A 141 13.83 25.69 34.15
N MET A 142 14.87 25.28 33.42
CA MET A 142 15.23 23.93 32.94
C MET A 142 14.25 22.74 33.14
N GLY A 143 14.00 22.03 32.04
CA GLY A 143 13.40 20.69 32.02
C GLY A 143 13.95 19.82 30.87
N THR A 144 15.11 19.20 31.12
CA THR A 144 15.63 17.91 30.61
C THR A 144 14.97 17.25 29.38
N ALA A 145 15.68 17.28 28.24
CA ALA A 145 15.50 16.35 27.12
C ALA A 145 16.55 15.23 27.20
N MET A 146 16.15 14.04 27.64
CA MET A 146 16.93 12.80 27.55
C MET A 146 15.97 11.62 27.38
N SER A 147 15.81 11.13 26.16
CA SER A 147 15.47 9.75 25.78
C SER A 147 15.51 9.67 24.25
N GLY A 148 16.05 8.67 23.58
CA GLY A 148 16.77 7.47 23.96
C GLY A 148 17.42 6.92 22.69
N SER A 149 18.56 6.26 22.86
CA SER A 149 19.37 5.66 21.80
C SER A 149 18.57 4.70 20.93
N ALA A 150 18.59 4.95 19.62
CA ALA A 150 18.22 3.98 18.60
C ALA A 150 19.44 3.09 18.32
N SER A 151 19.57 2.02 19.08
CA SER A 151 20.45 0.89 18.75
C SER A 151 19.70 -0.38 19.09
N ASP A 152 19.04 -0.94 18.07
CA ASP A 152 19.05 -2.38 17.79
C ASP A 152 18.17 -2.70 16.58
N ILE A 153 18.53 -3.81 15.93
CA ILE A 153 17.89 -4.47 14.78
C ILE A 153 18.46 -4.06 13.41
N ALA A 154 19.77 -4.28 13.25
CA ALA A 154 20.31 -4.68 11.96
C ALA A 154 20.07 -6.19 11.76
N SER A 155 18.84 -6.54 11.39
CA SER A 155 18.49 -7.86 10.85
C SER A 155 18.47 -7.77 9.33
N SER A 156 19.26 -8.63 8.72
CA SER A 156 19.58 -8.68 7.30
C SER A 156 18.43 -9.16 6.42
N ASN A 157 18.50 -8.72 5.15
CA ASN A 157 17.85 -9.26 3.96
C ASN A 157 16.34 -9.08 3.80
N MET A 158 15.97 -7.92 3.26
CA MET A 158 15.10 -7.79 2.08
C MET A 158 15.25 -6.36 1.53
N GLY A 159 16.26 -6.17 0.67
CA GLY A 159 16.53 -4.91 -0.02
C GLY A 159 15.53 -4.65 -1.14
N GLY A 160 14.29 -4.32 -0.80
CA GLY A 160 13.39 -3.56 -1.66
C GLY A 160 13.63 -2.05 -1.49
N PRO A 161 13.12 -1.20 -2.39
CA PRO A 161 13.31 0.25 -2.31
C PRO A 161 12.67 0.80 -1.01
N ARG A 162 13.51 1.23 -0.06
CA ARG A 162 13.14 1.93 1.18
C ARG A 162 12.54 3.33 0.89
N ARG A 163 11.33 3.40 0.33
CA ARG A 163 10.66 4.71 0.10
C ARG A 163 9.16 4.74 0.41
N GLU A 164 8.67 3.86 1.30
CA GLU A 164 7.24 3.76 1.61
C GLU A 164 6.91 3.68 3.12
N GLU A 165 7.82 4.04 4.03
CA GLU A 165 7.54 4.00 5.48
C GLU A 165 6.56 5.09 5.98
N LEU A 166 6.06 5.96 5.10
CA LEU A 166 5.14 7.07 5.48
C LEU A 166 3.77 7.02 4.81
N SER A 167 3.53 6.10 3.86
CA SER A 167 2.19 5.93 3.30
C SER A 167 1.46 4.83 4.06
N SER A 168 0.39 5.20 4.77
CA SER A 168 -0.60 4.27 5.30
C SER A 168 -1.50 3.66 4.20
N LYS A 169 -1.38 4.16 2.97
CA LYS A 169 -2.20 3.75 1.83
C LYS A 169 -1.49 2.69 0.99
N ARG A 170 -2.26 1.71 0.52
CA ARG A 170 -1.81 0.71 -0.48
C ARG A 170 -1.30 1.38 -1.76
N THR A 171 -0.30 0.77 -2.39
CA THR A 171 0.24 1.20 -3.70
C THR A 171 -0.27 0.23 -4.78
N PRO A 172 -1.34 0.56 -5.53
CA PRO A 172 -1.84 -0.32 -6.57
C PRO A 172 -0.79 -0.49 -7.68
N PRO A 173 -0.62 -1.70 -8.24
CA PRO A 173 0.25 -1.92 -9.39
C PRO A 173 -0.28 -1.21 -10.65
N PRO A 174 0.56 -0.94 -11.65
CA PRO A 174 0.09 -0.45 -12.95
C PRO A 174 -0.78 -1.51 -13.65
N ILE A 175 -1.67 -1.08 -14.53
CA ILE A 175 -2.53 -1.98 -15.35
C ILE A 175 -1.65 -2.95 -16.15
N PRO A 176 -2.04 -4.24 -16.29
CA PRO A 176 -1.34 -5.18 -17.17
C PRO A 176 -1.17 -4.62 -18.58
N SER A 177 0.06 -4.68 -19.12
CA SER A 177 0.34 -4.15 -20.45
C SER A 177 0.42 -5.24 -21.52
N ASP A 178 0.25 -4.83 -22.77
CA ASP A 178 0.45 -5.62 -23.99
C ASP A 178 1.73 -5.23 -24.75
N VAL A 179 2.63 -4.48 -24.11
CA VAL A 179 3.89 -4.00 -24.70
C VAL A 179 4.67 -5.15 -25.32
N ASN A 180 5.22 -4.95 -26.52
CA ASN A 180 6.03 -5.97 -27.19
C ASN A 180 7.32 -6.25 -26.39
N ILE A 181 7.40 -7.46 -25.83
CA ILE A 181 8.52 -7.92 -24.99
C ILE A 181 9.58 -8.72 -25.76
N THR A 182 9.46 -8.88 -27.08
CA THR A 182 10.30 -9.82 -27.87
C THR A 182 11.81 -9.58 -27.71
N ILE A 183 12.24 -8.31 -27.71
CA ILE A 183 13.66 -7.95 -27.57
C ILE A 183 14.19 -8.38 -26.20
N TRP A 184 13.39 -8.21 -25.15
CA TRP A 184 13.77 -8.55 -23.78
C TRP A 184 13.73 -10.05 -23.52
N VAL A 185 12.77 -10.76 -24.13
CA VAL A 185 12.74 -12.23 -24.11
C VAL A 185 13.99 -12.79 -24.79
N ARG A 186 14.36 -12.28 -25.97
CA ARG A 186 15.59 -12.69 -26.66
C ARG A 186 16.82 -12.43 -25.78
N ARG A 187 16.92 -11.23 -25.20
CA ARG A 187 18.02 -10.89 -24.29
C ARG A 187 18.06 -11.82 -23.08
N LEU A 188 16.92 -12.16 -22.48
CA LEU A 188 16.85 -13.07 -21.34
C LEU A 188 17.37 -14.47 -21.68
N LEU A 189 17.10 -14.98 -22.88
CA LEU A 189 17.38 -16.38 -23.24
C LEU A 189 18.71 -16.59 -23.97
N GLU A 190 19.20 -15.58 -24.70
CA GLU A 190 20.29 -15.77 -25.67
C GLU A 190 21.51 -14.87 -25.42
N ASP A 191 21.41 -13.83 -24.57
CA ASP A 191 22.52 -12.90 -24.38
C ASP A 191 23.72 -13.59 -23.69
N PRO A 192 24.93 -13.53 -24.25
CA PRO A 192 26.10 -14.18 -23.65
C PRO A 192 26.46 -13.59 -22.28
N ASN A 193 26.15 -12.32 -22.04
CA ASN A 193 26.43 -11.65 -20.78
C ASN A 193 25.32 -11.91 -19.76
N ARG A 194 25.67 -12.57 -18.65
CA ARG A 194 24.76 -12.86 -17.54
C ARG A 194 24.08 -11.63 -16.94
N GLU A 195 24.76 -10.48 -16.92
CA GLU A 195 24.20 -9.24 -16.36
C GLU A 195 23.07 -8.71 -17.26
N ASN A 196 23.22 -8.83 -18.58
CA ASN A 196 22.16 -8.47 -19.52
C ASN A 196 20.94 -9.38 -19.38
N ARG A 197 21.14 -10.69 -19.19
CA ARG A 197 20.03 -11.64 -18.95
C ARG A 197 19.30 -11.34 -17.64
N LYS A 198 20.04 -11.09 -16.56
CA LYS A 198 19.48 -10.66 -15.27
C LYS A 198 18.66 -9.38 -15.41
N ASN A 199 19.23 -8.35 -16.07
CA ASN A 199 18.52 -7.09 -16.31
C ASN A 199 17.28 -7.28 -17.19
N ALA A 200 17.33 -8.19 -18.17
CA ALA A 200 16.15 -8.51 -18.95
C ALA A 200 15.01 -9.12 -18.11
N ALA A 201 15.33 -9.96 -17.13
CA ALA A 201 14.32 -10.48 -16.20
C ALA A 201 13.65 -9.36 -15.38
N ILE A 202 14.43 -8.36 -14.95
CA ILE A 202 13.93 -7.18 -14.23
C ILE A 202 12.96 -6.39 -15.12
N GLU A 203 13.40 -6.05 -16.34
CA GLU A 203 12.63 -5.21 -17.26
C GLU A 203 11.34 -5.90 -17.71
N LEU A 204 11.36 -7.21 -17.93
CA LEU A 204 10.15 -7.99 -18.24
C LEU A 204 9.07 -7.86 -17.17
N ALA A 205 9.43 -7.82 -15.88
CA ALA A 205 8.47 -7.59 -14.80
C ALA A 205 8.06 -6.12 -14.64
N ASN A 206 8.90 -5.17 -15.08
CA ASN A 206 8.58 -3.75 -15.11
C ASN A 206 7.58 -3.41 -16.21
N PHE A 207 7.67 -4.04 -17.38
CA PHE A 207 6.66 -3.89 -18.43
C PHE A 207 5.29 -4.35 -18.00
N ASN A 208 5.19 -5.18 -16.95
CA ASN A 208 3.92 -5.66 -16.42
C ASN A 208 3.11 -6.43 -17.48
N ASN A 209 3.79 -7.12 -18.40
CA ASN A 209 3.16 -7.92 -19.45
C ASN A 209 3.11 -9.40 -19.02
N PRO A 210 1.91 -9.99 -18.85
CA PRO A 210 1.77 -11.37 -18.38
C PRO A 210 2.35 -12.43 -19.33
N LEU A 211 2.55 -12.10 -20.61
CA LEU A 211 3.19 -13.01 -21.58
C LEU A 211 4.66 -13.27 -21.25
N ALA A 212 5.27 -12.48 -20.36
CA ALA A 212 6.64 -12.73 -19.90
C ALA A 212 6.76 -13.93 -18.94
N LEU A 213 5.67 -14.36 -18.28
CA LEU A 213 5.72 -15.39 -17.24
C LEU A 213 6.31 -16.73 -17.72
N PRO A 214 5.90 -17.31 -18.87
CA PRO A 214 6.50 -18.55 -19.37
C PRO A 214 8.00 -18.42 -19.68
N HIS A 215 8.45 -17.25 -20.14
CA HIS A 215 9.85 -17.00 -20.46
C HIS A 215 10.70 -16.88 -19.19
N LEU A 216 10.20 -16.19 -18.15
CA LEU A 216 10.84 -16.14 -16.84
C LEU A 216 10.92 -17.54 -16.20
N ALA A 217 9.85 -18.33 -16.28
CA ALA A 217 9.84 -19.70 -15.78
C ALA A 217 10.81 -20.61 -16.54
N THR A 218 10.99 -20.39 -17.85
CA THR A 218 11.99 -21.08 -18.67
C THR A 218 13.42 -20.71 -18.23
N ALA A 219 13.70 -19.42 -18.03
CA ALA A 219 14.99 -18.96 -17.55
C ALA A 219 15.33 -19.50 -16.15
N LEU A 220 14.36 -19.56 -15.23
CA LEU A 220 14.53 -20.18 -13.91
C LEU A 220 15.03 -21.63 -14.01
N LEU A 221 14.57 -22.40 -14.99
CA LEU A 221 14.90 -23.81 -15.09
C LEU A 221 16.16 -24.08 -15.92
N ASN A 222 16.42 -23.24 -16.93
CA ASN A 222 17.40 -23.55 -17.97
C ASN A 222 18.60 -22.58 -18.01
N ASP A 223 18.58 -21.43 -17.32
CA ASP A 223 19.74 -20.54 -17.31
C ASP A 223 20.90 -21.18 -16.57
N MET A 224 22.11 -21.01 -17.09
CA MET A 224 23.34 -21.54 -16.49
C MET A 224 23.74 -20.78 -15.23
N ASP A 225 23.50 -19.47 -15.19
CA ASP A 225 23.92 -18.62 -14.09
C ASP A 225 22.85 -18.60 -12.96
N PRO A 226 23.22 -18.94 -11.71
CA PRO A 226 22.28 -18.95 -10.59
C PRO A 226 21.65 -17.58 -10.29
N MET A 227 22.36 -16.48 -10.53
CA MET A 227 21.82 -15.13 -10.29
C MET A 227 20.70 -14.79 -11.28
N VAL A 228 20.79 -15.27 -12.52
CA VAL A 228 19.72 -15.08 -13.50
C VAL A 228 18.52 -15.92 -13.13
N ARG A 229 18.72 -17.16 -12.65
CA ARG A 229 17.62 -18.01 -12.13
C ARG A 229 16.90 -17.36 -10.95
N GLU A 230 17.64 -16.84 -9.97
CA GLU A 230 17.08 -16.15 -8.81
C GLU A 230 16.29 -14.89 -9.24
N ALA A 231 16.84 -14.11 -10.17
CA ALA A 231 16.14 -12.95 -10.72
C ALA A 231 14.84 -13.36 -11.43
N ALA A 232 14.89 -14.38 -12.30
CA ALA A 232 13.72 -14.86 -13.02
C ALA A 232 12.60 -15.31 -12.07
N GLU A 233 12.94 -16.02 -10.99
CA GLU A 233 11.97 -16.40 -9.95
C GLU A 233 11.40 -15.18 -9.23
N ARG A 234 12.26 -14.30 -8.72
CA ARG A 234 11.83 -13.12 -7.94
C ARG A 234 10.91 -12.22 -8.76
N TYR A 235 11.33 -11.87 -9.97
CA TYR A 235 10.59 -10.95 -10.84
C TYR A 235 9.39 -11.63 -11.50
N GLY A 236 9.43 -12.95 -11.72
CA GLY A 236 8.26 -13.75 -12.08
C GLY A 236 7.16 -13.72 -11.02
N LYS A 237 7.52 -13.88 -9.74
CA LYS A 237 6.58 -13.72 -8.60
C LYS A 237 5.99 -12.32 -8.54
N VAL A 238 6.82 -11.28 -8.62
CA VAL A 238 6.36 -9.88 -8.61
C VAL A 238 5.38 -9.61 -9.76
N LEU A 239 5.73 -10.01 -10.99
CA LEU A 239 4.83 -9.86 -12.13
C LEU A 239 3.50 -10.59 -11.89
N TYR A 240 3.55 -11.81 -11.39
CA TYR A 240 2.36 -12.60 -11.08
C TYR A 240 1.48 -11.93 -10.01
N TRP A 241 2.05 -11.44 -8.92
CA TRP A 241 1.30 -10.73 -7.88
C TRP A 241 0.60 -9.48 -8.41
N LYS A 242 1.26 -8.71 -9.29
CA LYS A 242 0.62 -7.57 -9.97
C LYS A 242 -0.60 -8.00 -10.78
N MET A 243 -0.52 -9.14 -11.49
CA MET A 243 -1.64 -9.66 -12.29
C MET A 243 -2.81 -10.11 -11.42
N ILE A 244 -2.54 -10.87 -10.36
CA ILE A 244 -3.58 -11.37 -9.47
C ILE A 244 -4.21 -10.22 -8.68
N TYR A 245 -3.43 -9.23 -8.24
CA TYR A 245 -3.98 -8.02 -7.62
C TYR A 245 -5.02 -7.35 -8.53
N TRP A 246 -4.69 -7.11 -9.79
CA TRP A 246 -5.62 -6.49 -10.74
C TRP A 246 -6.86 -7.33 -10.98
N GLU A 247 -6.70 -8.65 -11.12
CA GLU A 247 -7.84 -9.55 -11.25
C GLU A 247 -8.77 -9.46 -10.04
N MET A 248 -8.20 -9.52 -8.83
CA MET A 248 -8.95 -9.41 -7.58
C MET A 248 -9.64 -8.05 -7.40
N GLU A 249 -9.04 -6.98 -7.93
CA GLU A 249 -9.65 -5.65 -7.91
C GLU A 249 -10.83 -5.55 -8.88
N GLN A 250 -10.74 -6.17 -10.06
CA GLN A 250 -11.81 -6.14 -11.08
C GLN A 250 -13.02 -7.01 -10.71
N ASP A 251 -12.80 -8.16 -10.07
CA ASP A 251 -13.89 -9.06 -9.66
C ASP A 251 -14.43 -8.76 -8.24
N GLY A 252 -13.80 -7.83 -7.52
CA GLY A 252 -14.17 -7.41 -6.17
C GLY A 252 -13.73 -8.37 -5.06
N THR A 253 -13.01 -9.45 -5.36
CA THR A 253 -12.49 -10.39 -4.35
C THR A 253 -11.44 -9.74 -3.46
N LEU A 254 -10.72 -8.72 -3.94
CA LEU A 254 -9.78 -7.93 -3.13
C LEU A 254 -10.50 -7.23 -1.97
N GLU A 255 -11.62 -6.60 -2.27
CA GLU A 255 -12.46 -5.90 -1.29
C GLU A 255 -13.09 -6.88 -0.29
N GLN A 256 -13.49 -8.07 -0.75
CA GLN A 256 -14.01 -9.13 0.13
C GLN A 256 -12.94 -9.62 1.11
N GLU A 257 -11.75 -9.97 0.61
CA GLU A 257 -10.62 -10.41 1.43
C GLU A 257 -10.17 -9.31 2.40
N PHE A 258 -10.15 -8.06 1.95
CA PHE A 258 -9.86 -6.90 2.80
C PHE A 258 -10.83 -6.81 3.98
N LYS A 259 -12.14 -6.91 3.73
CA LYS A 259 -13.17 -6.91 4.78
C LYS A 259 -13.04 -8.09 5.74
N VAL A 260 -12.79 -9.29 5.22
CA VAL A 260 -12.59 -10.50 6.03
C VAL A 260 -11.42 -10.32 6.99
N ARG A 261 -10.28 -9.83 6.49
CA ARG A 261 -9.08 -9.60 7.31
C ARG A 261 -9.23 -8.44 8.29
N ALA A 262 -9.85 -7.34 7.86
CA ALA A 262 -10.16 -6.22 8.76
C ALA A 262 -11.03 -6.67 9.93
N LYS A 263 -12.08 -7.45 9.64
CA LYS A 263 -12.93 -8.04 10.68
C LYS A 263 -12.14 -8.99 11.60
N ALA A 264 -11.25 -9.82 11.05
CA ALA A 264 -10.38 -10.69 11.84
C ALA A 264 -9.39 -9.91 12.73
N ALA A 265 -8.99 -8.71 12.30
CA ALA A 265 -8.20 -7.77 13.09
C ALA A 265 -9.03 -6.91 14.07
N GLY A 266 -10.34 -7.18 14.19
CA GLY A 266 -11.24 -6.42 15.06
C GLY A 266 -11.69 -5.06 14.51
N LYS A 267 -11.44 -4.78 13.23
CA LYS A 267 -11.86 -3.56 12.54
C LYS A 267 -13.16 -3.84 11.79
N ASP A 268 -14.30 -3.35 12.30
CA ASP A 268 -15.62 -3.62 11.70
C ASP A 268 -16.12 -2.44 10.85
N PHE A 269 -16.31 -2.69 9.55
CA PHE A 269 -16.86 -1.71 8.59
C PHE A 269 -18.38 -1.50 8.72
N ALA A 270 -19.12 -2.49 9.24
CA ALA A 270 -20.57 -2.42 9.30
C ALA A 270 -21.09 -1.42 10.34
N GLU A 271 -20.28 -1.15 11.39
CA GLU A 271 -20.60 -0.13 12.40
C GLU A 271 -20.43 1.30 11.82
N GLN A 272 -19.50 1.52 10.88
CA GLN A 272 -19.30 2.83 10.23
C GLN A 272 -20.50 3.28 9.39
N ALA A 273 -21.09 2.37 8.60
CA ALA A 273 -22.27 2.69 7.79
C ALA A 273 -23.51 3.00 8.65
N LYS A 274 -23.66 2.30 9.79
CA LYS A 274 -24.78 2.54 10.71
C LYS A 274 -24.61 3.82 11.55
N LEU A 275 -23.39 4.10 12.02
CA LEU A 275 -23.09 5.33 12.78
C LEU A 275 -23.26 6.59 11.91
N SER A 276 -22.95 6.51 10.62
CA SER A 276 -23.20 7.60 9.66
C SER A 276 -24.69 7.78 9.32
N GLU A 277 -25.51 6.73 9.35
CA GLU A 277 -26.98 6.85 9.22
C GLU A 277 -27.66 7.39 10.49
N THR A 278 -27.07 7.18 11.67
CA THR A 278 -27.60 7.69 12.95
C THR A 278 -27.05 9.05 13.40
N GLY A 279 -26.33 9.75 12.52
CA GLY A 279 -25.82 11.09 12.78
C GLY A 279 -26.91 12.13 13.04
N PRO A 280 -26.65 13.13 13.90
CA PRO A 280 -27.66 13.96 14.57
C PRO A 280 -28.46 14.80 13.57
N LEU A 281 -29.75 14.99 13.90
CA LEU A 281 -30.67 15.97 13.31
C LEU A 281 -29.91 17.09 12.60
N SER A 282 -29.99 17.09 11.26
CA SER A 282 -29.41 18.14 10.43
C SER A 282 -29.70 19.50 11.06
N PRO A 283 -28.68 20.31 11.43
CA PRO A 283 -28.93 21.70 11.74
C PRO A 283 -29.60 22.32 10.51
N SER A 284 -30.77 22.91 10.75
CA SER A 284 -31.55 23.70 9.81
C SER A 284 -30.66 24.38 8.77
N LYS A 285 -31.03 24.26 7.49
CA LYS A 285 -30.50 25.05 6.36
C LYS A 285 -30.45 26.54 6.74
N SER A 286 -29.36 27.00 7.33
CA SER A 286 -28.98 28.41 7.29
C SER A 286 -28.17 28.57 6.01
N GLU A 287 -28.74 29.33 5.08
CA GLU A 287 -28.09 29.75 3.84
C GLU A 287 -26.64 30.18 4.13
N PRO A 288 -25.65 29.64 3.40
CA PRO A 288 -24.28 30.09 3.55
C PRO A 288 -24.23 31.59 3.17
N PRO A 289 -23.51 32.42 3.96
CA PRO A 289 -23.34 33.82 3.60
C PRO A 289 -22.71 33.91 2.21
N PRO A 290 -23.17 34.84 1.36
CA PRO A 290 -22.67 34.97 -0.01
C PRO A 290 -21.16 35.17 0.01
N MET A 291 -20.44 34.29 -0.67
CA MET A 291 -19.00 34.44 -0.85
C MET A 291 -18.72 35.78 -1.53
N PRO A 292 -17.71 36.55 -1.08
CA PRO A 292 -17.29 37.75 -1.79
C PRO A 292 -16.81 37.35 -3.18
N GLN A 293 -17.57 37.73 -4.21
CA GLN A 293 -17.16 37.57 -5.59
C GLN A 293 -15.95 38.49 -5.82
N ALA A 294 -14.78 37.90 -6.06
CA ALA A 294 -13.61 38.64 -6.49
C ALA A 294 -13.99 39.42 -7.76
N SER A 295 -13.76 40.73 -7.76
CA SER A 295 -14.16 41.57 -8.87
C SER A 295 -13.36 41.20 -10.12
N HIS A 296 -13.97 41.29 -11.31
CA HIS A 296 -13.26 41.04 -12.58
C HIS A 296 -11.99 41.91 -12.74
N ALA A 297 -11.89 43.02 -12.02
CA ALA A 297 -10.72 43.88 -11.98
C ALA A 297 -9.50 43.21 -11.30
N ASP A 298 -9.72 42.35 -10.31
CA ASP A 298 -8.64 41.66 -9.58
C ASP A 298 -7.98 40.58 -10.44
N ILE A 299 -8.76 39.89 -11.27
CA ILE A 299 -8.26 38.84 -12.18
C ILE A 299 -7.38 39.46 -13.27
N ALA A 300 -7.78 40.62 -13.82
CA ALA A 300 -7.01 41.30 -14.86
C ALA A 300 -5.64 41.79 -14.35
N GLN A 301 -5.56 42.30 -13.12
CA GLN A 301 -4.30 42.73 -12.52
C GLN A 301 -3.35 41.57 -12.23
N ILE A 302 -3.87 40.42 -11.81
CA ILE A 302 -3.07 39.21 -11.56
C ILE A 302 -2.47 38.69 -12.87
N LEU A 303 -3.24 38.67 -13.96
CA LEU A 303 -2.76 38.24 -15.28
C LEU A 303 -1.69 39.19 -15.85
N ALA A 304 -1.90 40.51 -15.75
CA ALA A 304 -0.92 41.50 -16.20
C ALA A 304 0.42 41.39 -15.45
N LYS A 305 0.37 41.12 -14.14
CA LYS A 305 1.57 40.93 -13.32
C LYS A 305 2.32 39.65 -13.69
N ALA A 306 1.60 38.56 -14.00
CA ALA A 306 2.19 37.30 -14.44
C ALA A 306 2.88 37.41 -15.82
N GLU A 307 2.31 38.18 -16.75
CA GLU A 307 2.91 38.41 -18.07
C GLU A 307 4.18 39.28 -17.99
N ALA A 308 4.16 40.32 -17.15
CA ALA A 308 5.35 41.16 -16.93
C ALA A 308 6.53 40.36 -16.34
N GLU A 309 6.27 39.40 -15.44
CA GLU A 309 7.30 38.49 -14.94
C GLU A 309 7.85 37.56 -16.02
N ARG A 310 6.99 37.00 -16.88
CA ARG A 310 7.43 36.15 -18.00
C ARG A 310 8.30 36.92 -18.98
N ALA A 311 7.97 38.18 -19.27
CA ALA A 311 8.77 39.05 -20.13
C ALA A 311 10.14 39.37 -19.53
N LYS A 312 10.23 39.58 -18.20
CA LYS A 312 11.52 39.78 -17.51
C LYS A 312 12.41 38.53 -17.57
N ARG A 313 11.83 37.33 -17.47
CA ARG A 313 12.60 36.06 -17.52
C ARG A 313 13.15 35.74 -18.91
N LYS A 314 12.53 36.24 -19.99
CA LYS A 314 13.04 36.08 -21.38
C LYS A 314 14.18 37.02 -21.75
N LYS A 315 14.45 38.07 -20.95
CA LYS A 315 15.53 39.04 -21.20
C LYS A 315 16.81 38.75 -20.38
N ARG A 316 16.81 37.69 -19.57
CA ARG A 316 17.99 37.13 -18.92
C ARG A 316 18.45 35.91 -19.72
#